data_AF-A0A2S9G5S1-F1
#
_entry.id   AF-A0A2S9G5S1-F1
#
_cell.length_a   1.000
_cell.length_b   1.000
_cell.length_c   1.000
_cell.angle_alpha   90.00
_cell.angle_beta   90.00
_cell.angle_gamma   90.00
#
_symmetry.space_group_name_H-M   'P 1'
#
loop_
_entity.id
_entity.type
_entity.pdbx_description
1 polymer ?
#
loop_
_entity_poly.entity_id
_entity_poly.type
_entity_poly.pdbx_seq_one_letter_code
_entity_poly.pdbx_strand_id
1 'polypeptide(L)'
;GAALRALLEMGAKEVSVLRDGAESKIAVADLIVGDEFVVRPGEKIATDGVVVLGTSAVDASMLTGESVPVEVGPGDTVIGATVN
;
A
#
# COMPACT_ATOMS: atom_id res chain seq x y z
N GLY A 1 5.83 30.55 0.84
CA GLY A 1 5.49 29.22 0.31
C GLY A 1 5.37 28.19 1.42
N ALA A 2 4.34 28.32 2.27
CA ALA A 2 4.01 27.34 3.31
C ALA A 2 2.81 26.47 2.91
N ALA A 3 1.80 27.06 2.24
CA ALA A 3 0.61 26.34 1.80
C ALA A 3 0.91 25.23 0.76
N LEU A 4 1.85 25.46 -0.18
CA LEU A 4 2.23 24.42 -1.14
C LEU A 4 3.01 23.27 -0.47
N ARG A 5 3.83 23.58 0.55
CA ARG A 5 4.51 22.54 1.35
C ARG A 5 3.53 21.74 2.20
N ALA A 6 2.54 22.39 2.82
CA ALA A 6 1.48 21.70 3.54
C ALA A 6 0.62 20.81 2.62
N LEU A 7 0.38 21.22 1.36
CA LEU A 7 -0.29 20.39 0.37
C LEU A 7 0.57 19.21 -0.11
N LEU A 8 1.89 19.40 -0.21
CA LEU A 8 2.85 18.32 -0.50
C LEU A 8 2.99 17.36 0.70
N GLU A 9 2.94 17.86 1.93
CA GLU A 9 2.93 17.08 3.18
C GLU A 9 1.60 16.38 3.42
N MET A 10 0.46 16.95 2.99
CA MET A 10 -0.83 16.24 2.90
C MET A 10 -0.81 15.10 1.86
N GLY A 11 0.17 15.11 0.96
CA GLY A 11 0.48 13.99 0.07
C GLY A 11 1.36 12.92 0.70
N ALA A 12 1.84 13.10 1.95
CA ALA A 12 2.51 12.06 2.70
C ALA A 12 1.48 10.95 2.96
N LYS A 13 1.50 9.95 2.07
CA LYS A 13 0.71 8.75 2.23
C LYS A 13 1.12 8.14 3.57
N GLU A 14 0.19 8.06 4.50
CA GLU A 14 0.37 7.28 5.71
C GLU A 14 0.13 5.80 5.37
N VAL A 15 0.71 4.92 6.17
CA VAL A 15 0.51 3.48 6.07
C VAL A 15 0.37 2.90 7.47
N SER A 16 -0.53 1.93 7.63
CA SER A 16 -0.75 1.23 8.89
C SER A 16 0.18 0.03 8.97
N VAL A 17 1.30 0.15 9.68
CA VAL A 17 2.24 -0.95 9.90
C VAL A 17 1.77 -1.78 11.09
N LEU A 18 1.81 -3.10 10.93
CA LEU A 18 1.53 -4.08 11.97
C LEU A 18 2.85 -4.49 12.64
N ARG A 19 3.03 -4.13 13.91
CA ARG A 19 4.19 -4.55 14.73
C ARG A 19 3.68 -5.09 16.05
N ASP A 20 4.19 -6.25 16.46
CA ASP A 20 3.80 -6.93 17.71
C ASP A 20 2.28 -7.11 17.87
N GLY A 21 1.57 -7.30 16.75
CA GLY A 21 0.10 -7.46 16.73
C GLY A 21 -0.70 -6.16 16.88
N ALA A 22 -0.05 -5.00 16.87
CA ALA A 22 -0.70 -3.69 16.93
C ALA A 22 -0.44 -2.89 15.63
N GLU A 23 -1.51 -2.27 15.10
CA GLU A 23 -1.39 -1.34 13.98
C GLU A 23 -0.94 0.04 14.47
N SER A 24 0.01 0.65 13.76
CA SER A 24 0.44 2.02 13.97
C SER A 24 0.60 2.74 12.64
N LYS A 25 0.19 4.01 12.58
CA LYS A 25 0.36 4.83 11.38
C LYS A 25 1.74 5.46 11.35
N ILE A 26 2.43 5.28 10.24
CA ILE A 26 3.70 5.96 9.95
C ILE A 26 3.63 6.61 8.57
N ALA A 27 4.55 7.51 8.25
CA ALA A 27 4.70 7.98 6.88
C ALA A 27 5.22 6.83 6.01
N VAL A 28 4.75 6.72 4.75
CA VAL A 28 5.30 5.75 3.78
C VAL A 28 6.82 5.90 3.61
N ALA A 29 7.38 7.09 3.84
CA ALA A 29 8.82 7.33 3.81
C ALA A 29 9.59 6.66 4.96
N ASP A 30 8.90 6.29 6.05
CA ASP A 30 9.48 5.61 7.21
C ASP A 30 9.33 4.08 7.13
N LEU A 31 8.72 3.55 6.08
CA LEU A 31 8.66 2.10 5.83
C LEU A 31 10.07 1.56 5.56
N ILE A 32 10.38 0.43 6.19
CA ILE A 32 11.63 -0.30 5.96
C ILE A 32 11.34 -1.71 5.44
N VAL A 33 12.32 -2.30 4.74
CA VAL A 33 12.23 -3.68 4.26
C VAL A 33 12.03 -4.62 5.44
N GLY A 34 11.00 -5.47 5.35
CA GLY A 34 10.60 -6.38 6.42
C GLY A 34 9.47 -5.86 7.29
N ASP A 35 9.04 -4.60 7.15
CA ASP A 35 7.79 -4.14 7.76
C ASP A 35 6.59 -4.86 7.13
N GLU A 36 5.67 -5.32 7.98
CA GLU A 36 4.34 -5.76 7.57
C GLU A 36 3.37 -4.59 7.69
N PHE A 37 2.59 -4.31 6.65
CA PHE A 37 1.57 -3.27 6.72
C PHE A 37 0.24 -3.74 6.16
N VAL A 38 -0.83 -3.16 6.70
CA VAL A 38 -2.21 -3.50 6.38
C VAL A 38 -2.67 -2.63 5.22
N VAL A 39 -3.25 -3.28 4.21
CA VAL A 39 -3.95 -2.63 3.10
C VAL A 39 -5.41 -3.04 3.15
N ARG A 40 -6.31 -2.06 3.21
CA ARG A 40 -7.75 -2.28 3.24
C ARG A 40 -8.34 -2.19 1.83
N PRO A 41 -9.56 -2.73 1.59
CA PRO A 41 -10.21 -2.59 0.28
C PRO A 41 -10.36 -1.12 -0.14
N GLY A 42 -9.97 -0.79 -1.37
CA GLY A 42 -9.96 0.55 -1.93
C GLY A 42 -8.71 1.39 -1.57
N GLU A 43 -7.81 0.87 -0.72
CA GLU A 43 -6.55 1.55 -0.42
C GLU A 43 -5.50 1.27 -1.48
N LYS A 44 -4.57 2.23 -1.63
CA LYS A 44 -3.40 2.03 -2.50
C LYS A 44 -2.34 1.24 -1.77
N ILE A 45 -1.77 0.26 -2.45
CA ILE A 45 -0.59 -0.45 -1.95
C ILE A 45 0.57 0.54 -1.87
N ALA A 46 1.18 0.66 -0.69
CA ALA A 46 2.18 1.69 -0.38
C ALA A 46 3.49 1.50 -1.18
N THR A 47 3.93 0.26 -1.34
CA THR A 47 5.19 -0.14 -1.98
C THR A 47 5.07 -1.55 -2.54
N ASP A 48 6.02 -1.95 -3.39
CA ASP A 48 6.14 -3.34 -3.82
C ASP A 48 6.38 -4.25 -2.61
N GLY A 49 5.85 -5.47 -2.68
CA GLY A 49 5.95 -6.42 -1.56
C GLY A 49 5.39 -7.79 -1.89
N VAL A 50 5.23 -8.59 -0.85
CA VAL A 50 4.64 -9.94 -0.91
C VAL A 50 3.48 -9.99 0.07
N VAL A 51 2.35 -10.54 -0.34
CA VAL A 51 1.20 -10.75 0.55
C VAL A 51 1.58 -11.83 1.57
N VAL A 52 1.49 -11.50 2.86
CA VAL A 52 1.77 -12.45 3.95
C VAL A 52 0.49 -13.07 4.52
N LEU A 53 -0.65 -12.37 4.40
CA LEU A 53 -1.93 -12.79 4.95
C LEU A 53 -3.09 -12.13 4.20
N GLY A 54 -4.22 -12.85 4.09
CA GLY A 54 -5.43 -12.37 3.41
C GLY A 54 -5.43 -12.64 1.91
N THR A 55 -6.56 -12.36 1.27
CA THR A 55 -6.77 -12.47 -0.18
C THR A 55 -7.61 -11.28 -0.67
N SER A 56 -7.29 -10.72 -1.82
CA SER A 56 -8.05 -9.61 -2.42
C SER A 56 -7.85 -9.54 -3.93
N ALA A 57 -8.65 -8.71 -4.60
CA ALA A 57 -8.52 -8.41 -6.01
C ALA A 57 -7.85 -7.04 -6.20
N VAL A 58 -6.62 -7.03 -6.72
CA VAL A 58 -5.85 -5.82 -6.95
C VAL A 58 -6.07 -5.29 -8.36
N ASP A 59 -6.46 -4.03 -8.47
CA ASP A 59 -6.58 -3.31 -9.72
C ASP A 59 -5.18 -2.85 -10.21
N ALA A 60 -4.64 -3.62 -11.15
CA ALA A 60 -3.41 -3.32 -11.86
C ALA A 60 -3.63 -2.56 -13.19
N SER A 61 -4.87 -2.10 -13.48
CA SER A 61 -5.22 -1.44 -14.74
C SER A 61 -4.38 -0.19 -15.00
N MET A 62 -4.00 0.52 -13.93
CA MET A 62 -3.12 1.70 -13.97
C MET A 62 -1.69 1.39 -14.46
N LEU A 63 -1.26 0.12 -14.43
CA LEU A 63 0.10 -0.30 -14.80
C LEU A 63 0.15 -1.07 -16.12
N THR A 64 -0.82 -1.96 -16.38
CA THR A 64 -0.80 -2.88 -17.54
C THR A 64 -1.84 -2.54 -18.61
N GLY A 65 -2.86 -1.75 -18.29
CA GLY A 65 -3.99 -1.46 -19.20
C GLY A 65 -5.00 -2.60 -19.34
N GLU A 66 -4.83 -3.71 -18.61
CA GLU A 66 -5.81 -4.79 -18.56
C GLU A 66 -6.89 -4.44 -17.52
N SER A 67 -8.16 -4.49 -17.94
CA SER A 67 -9.31 -4.01 -17.13
C SER A 67 -9.78 -4.98 -16.05
N VAL A 68 -9.13 -6.14 -15.90
CA VAL A 68 -9.58 -7.18 -14.97
C VAL A 68 -8.70 -7.16 -13.72
N PRO A 69 -9.27 -6.93 -12.52
CA PRO A 69 -8.54 -7.05 -11.27
C PRO A 69 -7.87 -8.43 -11.14
N VAL A 70 -6.67 -8.45 -10.56
CA VAL A 70 -5.89 -9.67 -10.36
C VAL A 70 -6.08 -10.13 -8.92
N GLU A 71 -6.55 -11.36 -8.73
CA GLU A 71 -6.62 -11.99 -7.40
C GLU A 71 -5.20 -12.22 -6.86
N VAL A 72 -4.96 -11.83 -5.62
CA VAL A 72 -3.71 -12.04 -4.90
C VAL A 72 -3.97 -12.69 -3.55
N GLY A 73 -3.07 -13.56 -3.13
CA GLY A 73 -3.08 -14.24 -1.84
C GLY A 73 -1.67 -14.46 -1.29
N PRO A 74 -1.54 -15.17 -0.15
CA PRO A 74 -0.26 -15.30 0.53
C PRO A 74 0.82 -15.93 -0.36
N GLY A 75 1.96 -15.25 -0.47
CA GLY A 75 3.08 -15.61 -1.35
C GLY A 75 3.09 -14.89 -2.70
N ASP A 76 2.02 -14.22 -3.09
CA ASP A 76 1.96 -13.45 -4.33
C ASP A 76 2.65 -12.09 -4.18
N THR A 77 3.32 -11.65 -5.24
CA THR A 77 3.95 -10.32 -5.30
C THR A 77 2.92 -9.26 -5.67
N VAL A 78 2.95 -8.12 -4.99
CA VAL A 78 2.13 -6.94 -5.28
C VAL A 78 3.01 -5.77 -5.66
N ILE A 79 2.50 -4.90 -6.53
CA ILE A 79 3.19 -3.71 -7.01
C ILE A 79 2.60 -2.49 -6.33
N GLY A 80 3.45 -1.58 -5.86
CA GLY A 80 3.05 -0.31 -5.27
C GLY A 80 2.22 0.54 -6.23
N ALA A 81 1.42 1.44 -5.66
CA ALA A 81 0.50 2.33 -6.36
C ALA A 81 -0.70 1.66 -7.08
N THR A 82 -0.81 0.33 -7.07
CA THR A 82 -2.05 -0.39 -7.40
C THR A 82 -3.09 -0.23 -6.29
N VAL A 83 -4.37 -0.48 -6.61
CA VAL A 83 -5.48 -0.35 -5.65
C VAL A 83 -5.96 -1.74 -5.26
N ASN A 84 -6.11 -1.98 -3.96
CA ASN A 84 -6.63 -3.23 -3.40
C ASN A 84 -8.17 -3.30 -3.39
#